data_AF-A0A1I7XQL4-F1
#
_entry.id   AF-A0A1I7XQL4-F1
#
_cell.length_a   1.000
_cell.length_b   1.000
_cell.length_c   1.000
_cell.angle_alpha   90.00
_cell.angle_beta   90.00
_cell.angle_gamma   90.00
#
_symmetry.space_group_name_H-M   'P 1'
#
loop_
_entity.id
_entity.type
_entity.pdbx_description
1 polymer ?
#
loop_
_entity_poly.entity_id
_entity_poly.type
_entity_poly.pdbx_seq_one_letter_code
_entity_poly.pdbx_strand_id
1 'polypeptide(L)'
;MIFNVHNTLREFFKNIMFRTPVYGADTEGTLYDNDVNEFNMSRLGTILDETKGEGGKIIKGVNSVYMYFGMYGSTFAWHCEDMELYSINYLHYGAPKYWFAIPPEAAPRFERFMSHHFTVQQRNCKGYHMGFNLGFNIAESTNFATNRWIDYGKNAVLCKCRPDMVEIDMTPFMRKYRPDEFDYWYSYWYLPKLNARVAQNIKGC
;
A
#
# COMPACT_ATOMS: atom_id res chain seq x y z
N MET A 1 -31.08 -17.43 -2.19
CA MET A 1 -29.97 -18.18 -2.84
C MET A 1 -28.79 -18.15 -1.88
N ILE A 2 -28.42 -19.28 -1.25
CA ILE A 2 -27.28 -19.33 -0.34
C ILE A 2 -26.02 -19.37 -1.20
N PHE A 3 -25.23 -18.30 -1.20
CA PHE A 3 -23.92 -18.28 -1.86
C PHE A 3 -23.00 -19.30 -1.17
N ASN A 4 -22.63 -20.38 -1.88
CA ASN A 4 -21.65 -21.34 -1.39
C ASN A 4 -20.24 -20.80 -1.70
N VAL A 5 -19.68 -20.05 -0.73
CA VAL A 5 -18.34 -19.46 -0.81
C VAL A 5 -17.28 -20.51 -1.18
N HIS A 6 -17.36 -21.71 -0.61
CA HIS A 6 -16.38 -22.77 -0.88
C HIS A 6 -16.35 -23.17 -2.36
N ASN A 7 -17.51 -23.38 -2.97
CA ASN A 7 -17.60 -23.70 -4.40
C ASN A 7 -17.12 -22.53 -5.28
N THR A 8 -17.47 -21.29 -4.91
CA THR A 8 -17.01 -20.10 -5.61
C THR A 8 -15.48 -19.98 -5.62
N LEU A 9 -14.84 -20.13 -4.45
CA LEU A 9 -13.38 -20.08 -4.35
C LEU A 9 -12.73 -21.20 -5.16
N ARG A 10 -13.26 -22.42 -5.07
CA ARG A 10 -12.75 -23.57 -5.82
C ARG A 10 -12.83 -23.34 -7.33
N GLU A 11 -13.93 -22.79 -7.81
CA GLU A 11 -14.10 -22.49 -9.23
C GLU A 11 -13.15 -21.38 -9.70
N PHE A 12 -12.98 -20.31 -8.92
CA PHE A 12 -12.04 -19.24 -9.24
C PHE A 12 -10.61 -19.78 -9.39
N PHE A 13 -10.08 -20.47 -8.38
CA PHE A 13 -8.70 -20.95 -8.41
C PHE A 13 -8.45 -22.04 -9.46
N LYS A 14 -9.46 -22.85 -9.81
CA LYS A 14 -9.36 -23.79 -10.94
C LYS A 14 -9.21 -23.08 -12.27
N ASN A 15 -9.81 -21.90 -12.43
CA ASN A 15 -9.92 -21.22 -13.72
C ASN A 15 -8.98 -20.00 -13.87
N ILE A 16 -8.27 -19.61 -12.82
CA ILE A 16 -7.47 -18.36 -12.78
C ILE A 16 -6.44 -18.25 -13.92
N MET A 17 -5.88 -19.38 -14.37
CA MET A 17 -4.89 -19.42 -15.45
C MET A 17 -5.50 -19.54 -16.84
N PHE A 18 -6.79 -19.84 -16.95
CA PHE A 18 -7.46 -20.13 -18.23
C PHE A 18 -8.32 -18.97 -18.73
N ARG A 19 -8.46 -17.91 -17.93
CA ARG A 19 -9.25 -16.72 -18.27
C ARG A 19 -8.38 -15.48 -18.20
N THR A 20 -8.59 -14.55 -19.13
CA THR A 20 -7.92 -13.25 -19.18
C THR A 20 -8.96 -12.14 -19.01
N PRO A 21 -9.44 -11.91 -17.77
CA PRO A 21 -10.43 -10.88 -17.50
C PRO A 21 -9.83 -9.48 -17.73
N VAL A 22 -10.67 -8.54 -18.17
CA VAL A 22 -10.30 -7.12 -18.24
C VAL A 22 -10.62 -6.47 -16.90
N TYR A 23 -9.74 -5.60 -16.42
CA TYR A 23 -9.98 -4.85 -15.18
C TYR A 23 -9.80 -3.35 -15.43
N GLY A 24 -10.87 -2.58 -15.24
CA GLY A 24 -10.80 -1.11 -15.32
C GLY A 24 -10.28 -0.57 -13.99
N ALA A 25 -8.98 -0.73 -13.73
CA ALA A 25 -8.33 -0.29 -12.50
C ALA A 25 -7.71 1.11 -12.64
N ASP A 26 -7.36 1.71 -11.51
CA ASP A 26 -6.54 2.92 -11.40
C ASP A 26 -7.07 4.12 -12.19
N THR A 27 -8.41 4.23 -12.27
CA THR A 27 -9.07 5.37 -12.90
C THR A 27 -9.28 6.46 -11.86
N GLU A 28 -8.66 7.64 -12.05
CA GLU A 28 -8.86 8.78 -11.14
C GLU A 28 -10.34 9.23 -11.14
N GLY A 29 -10.91 9.35 -9.94
CA GLY A 29 -12.28 9.80 -9.76
C GLY A 29 -12.84 9.39 -8.41
N THR A 30 -13.99 9.98 -8.06
CA THR A 30 -14.77 9.56 -6.90
C THR A 30 -16.24 9.54 -7.28
N LEU A 31 -16.99 8.64 -6.64
CA LEU A 31 -18.46 8.59 -6.73
C LEU A 31 -19.15 9.19 -5.51
N TYR A 32 -18.39 9.72 -4.54
CA TYR A 32 -18.97 10.47 -3.44
C TYR A 32 -19.59 11.78 -3.96
N ASP A 33 -20.81 12.08 -3.52
CA ASP A 33 -21.40 13.39 -3.70
C ASP A 33 -20.63 14.45 -2.89
N ASN A 34 -20.63 15.69 -3.39
CA ASN A 34 -19.83 16.79 -2.83
C ASN A 34 -20.23 17.18 -1.40
N ASP A 35 -21.46 16.88 -0.98
CA ASP A 35 -22.02 17.21 0.33
C ASP A 35 -21.81 16.10 1.38
N VAL A 36 -21.35 14.91 0.98
CA VAL A 36 -21.05 13.79 1.91
C VAL A 36 -19.72 14.03 2.61
N ASN A 37 -19.73 14.14 3.95
CA ASN A 37 -18.52 14.42 4.73
C ASN A 37 -17.97 13.17 5.42
N GLU A 38 -18.84 12.21 5.71
CA GLU A 38 -18.54 10.98 6.41
C GLU A 38 -17.81 10.02 5.48
N PHE A 39 -16.60 9.61 5.87
CA PHE A 39 -15.80 8.61 5.14
C PHE A 39 -15.54 8.96 3.67
N ASN A 40 -15.68 10.23 3.29
CA ASN A 40 -15.41 10.70 1.95
C ASN A 40 -13.91 10.53 1.64
N MET A 41 -13.60 9.59 0.75
CA MET A 41 -12.21 9.19 0.46
C MET A 41 -11.37 10.32 -0.12
N SER A 42 -12.00 11.34 -0.73
CA SER A 42 -11.27 12.50 -1.23
C SER A 42 -10.70 13.38 -0.09
N ARG A 43 -11.28 13.27 1.11
CA ARG A 43 -11.02 14.13 2.26
C ARG A 43 -11.21 13.39 3.59
N LEU A 44 -10.45 12.31 3.78
CA LEU A 44 -10.52 11.49 5.01
C LEU A 44 -10.08 12.23 6.28
N GLY A 45 -9.38 13.36 6.15
CA GLY A 45 -8.94 14.19 7.28
C GLY A 45 -7.80 13.54 8.07
N THR A 46 -6.92 12.80 7.39
CA THR A 46 -5.84 12.05 8.04
C THR A 46 -4.50 12.77 7.96
N ILE A 47 -3.46 12.27 8.64
CA ILE A 47 -2.14 12.93 8.58
C ILE A 47 -1.56 12.90 7.16
N LEU A 48 -2.02 11.99 6.30
CA LEU A 48 -1.63 11.95 4.89
C LEU A 48 -2.15 13.16 4.13
N ASP A 49 -3.28 13.75 4.53
CA ASP A 49 -3.83 14.94 3.88
C ASP A 49 -2.97 16.19 4.12
N GLU A 50 -2.10 16.18 5.13
CA GLU A 50 -1.10 17.23 5.32
C GLU A 50 -0.12 17.31 4.15
N THR A 51 0.09 16.20 3.42
CA THR A 51 0.89 16.18 2.18
C THR A 51 0.20 16.86 1.00
N LYS A 52 -1.09 17.21 1.12
CA LYS A 52 -1.87 17.94 0.11
C LYS A 52 -1.86 19.47 0.35
N GLY A 53 -1.33 19.94 1.48
CA GLY A 53 -1.30 21.36 1.87
C GLY A 53 -0.32 22.22 1.05
N GLU A 54 -0.10 23.47 1.47
CA GLU A 54 0.76 24.43 0.74
C GLU A 54 2.18 23.89 0.50
N GLY A 55 2.52 23.63 -0.77
CA GLY A 55 3.80 23.04 -1.21
C GLY A 55 3.83 21.51 -1.25
N GLY A 56 2.74 20.86 -0.87
CA GLY A 56 2.55 19.42 -0.88
C GLY A 56 2.38 18.85 -2.29
N LYS A 57 2.99 17.69 -2.56
CA LYS A 57 2.85 16.99 -3.85
C LYS A 57 1.64 16.06 -3.81
N ILE A 58 0.74 16.20 -4.78
CA ILE A 58 -0.28 15.17 -5.04
C ILE A 58 0.46 13.95 -5.61
N ILE A 59 0.30 12.81 -4.93
CA ILE A 59 0.84 11.52 -5.31
C ILE A 59 -0.34 10.69 -5.80
N LYS A 60 -0.45 10.57 -7.13
CA LYS A 60 -1.54 9.85 -7.79
C LYS A 60 -1.65 8.43 -7.23
N GLY A 61 -2.85 8.04 -6.82
CA GLY A 61 -3.18 6.72 -6.26
C GLY A 61 -2.91 6.57 -4.78
N VAL A 62 -2.15 7.48 -4.18
CA VAL A 62 -1.81 7.45 -2.75
C VAL A 62 -2.61 8.47 -1.98
N ASN A 63 -2.68 9.70 -2.48
CA ASN A 63 -3.51 10.74 -1.87
C ASN A 63 -4.65 11.22 -2.80
N SER A 64 -4.81 10.60 -3.98
CA SER A 64 -6.00 10.71 -4.82
C SER A 64 -6.85 9.45 -4.73
N VAL A 65 -8.14 9.58 -5.06
CA VAL A 65 -9.08 8.45 -5.09
C VAL A 65 -9.03 7.78 -6.46
N TYR A 66 -8.92 6.46 -6.45
CA TYR A 66 -8.98 5.62 -7.63
C TYR A 66 -10.27 4.80 -7.63
N MET A 67 -10.83 4.65 -8.82
CA MET A 67 -11.98 3.82 -9.12
C MET A 67 -11.57 2.53 -9.82
N TYR A 68 -12.33 1.48 -9.54
CA TYR A 68 -12.12 0.13 -10.00
C TYR A 68 -13.42 -0.46 -10.52
N PHE A 69 -13.41 -0.83 -11.80
CA PHE A 69 -14.51 -1.48 -12.49
C PHE A 69 -14.16 -2.96 -12.70
N GLY A 70 -14.69 -3.81 -11.83
CA GLY A 70 -14.41 -5.25 -11.85
C GLY A 70 -15.30 -6.02 -12.82
N MET A 71 -14.82 -7.20 -13.21
CA MET A 71 -15.61 -8.29 -13.79
C MET A 71 -15.21 -9.63 -13.19
N TYR A 72 -15.94 -10.70 -13.48
CA TYR A 72 -15.61 -12.03 -12.96
C TYR A 72 -14.15 -12.41 -13.24
N GLY A 73 -13.42 -12.74 -12.18
CA GLY A 73 -12.03 -13.19 -12.26
C GLY A 73 -10.99 -12.06 -12.29
N SER A 74 -11.39 -10.80 -12.50
CA SER A 74 -10.44 -9.68 -12.36
C SER A 74 -9.85 -9.67 -10.94
N THR A 75 -8.53 -9.58 -10.85
CA THR A 75 -7.75 -9.94 -9.66
C THR A 75 -6.77 -8.83 -9.30
N PHE A 76 -6.53 -8.62 -8.01
CA PHE A 76 -5.40 -7.88 -7.48
C PHE A 76 -4.46 -8.86 -6.79
N ALA A 77 -3.18 -8.82 -7.19
CA ALA A 77 -2.17 -9.76 -6.72
C ALA A 77 -1.78 -9.51 -5.25
N TRP A 78 -0.99 -10.40 -4.66
CA TRP A 78 -0.42 -10.18 -3.34
C TRP A 78 0.44 -8.92 -3.31
N HIS A 79 0.03 -7.93 -2.51
CA HIS A 79 0.78 -6.69 -2.32
C HIS A 79 0.54 -6.06 -0.94
N CYS A 80 1.36 -5.06 -0.63
CA CYS A 80 1.11 -4.07 0.41
C CYS A 80 0.95 -2.72 -0.27
N GLU A 81 0.30 -1.80 0.42
CA GLU A 81 0.19 -0.42 -0.05
C GLU A 81 1.57 0.24 -0.15
N ASP A 82 1.68 1.25 -1.01
CA ASP A 82 2.87 2.07 -1.12
C ASP A 82 3.23 2.68 0.25
N MET A 83 4.53 2.68 0.57
CA MET A 83 5.03 3.10 1.88
C MET A 83 4.38 2.40 3.09
N GLU A 84 3.80 1.20 2.89
CA GLU A 84 3.05 0.45 3.91
C GLU A 84 1.92 1.26 4.56
N LEU A 85 1.30 2.16 3.78
CA LEU A 85 0.14 2.93 4.19
C LEU A 85 -1.06 2.04 4.52
N TYR A 86 -2.05 2.63 5.19
CA TYR A 86 -3.37 2.02 5.23
C TYR A 86 -4.08 2.26 3.89
N SER A 87 -5.00 1.36 3.54
CA SER A 87 -5.95 1.58 2.45
C SER A 87 -7.38 1.43 2.95
N ILE A 88 -8.27 2.17 2.31
CA ILE A 88 -9.72 2.02 2.48
C ILE A 88 -10.32 1.74 1.11
N ASN A 89 -11.23 0.76 1.04
CA ASN A 89 -11.94 0.39 -0.19
C ASN A 89 -13.44 0.33 0.10
N TYR A 90 -14.23 0.94 -0.78
CA TYR A 90 -15.68 0.95 -0.69
C TYR A 90 -16.27 0.40 -1.99
N LEU A 91 -17.09 -0.64 -1.85
CA LEU A 91 -17.78 -1.28 -2.96
C LEU A 91 -19.13 -0.57 -3.16
N HIS A 92 -19.15 0.38 -4.10
CA HIS A 92 -20.34 1.16 -4.43
C HIS A 92 -21.50 0.31 -4.92
N TYR A 93 -21.21 -0.59 -5.86
CA TYR A 93 -22.25 -1.34 -6.55
C TYR A 93 -21.75 -2.66 -7.15
N GLY A 94 -22.68 -3.60 -7.32
CA GLY A 94 -22.48 -4.81 -8.12
C GLY A 94 -22.06 -6.03 -7.30
N ALA A 95 -21.36 -6.95 -7.96
CA ALA A 95 -20.98 -8.24 -7.42
C ALA A 95 -19.93 -8.13 -6.29
N PRO A 96 -19.92 -9.08 -5.34
CA PRO A 96 -18.94 -9.09 -4.25
C PRO A 96 -17.49 -9.13 -4.73
N LYS A 97 -16.62 -8.56 -3.90
CA LYS A 97 -15.16 -8.65 -3.99
C LYS A 97 -14.66 -9.54 -2.84
N TYR A 98 -13.87 -10.55 -3.15
CA TYR A 98 -13.26 -11.44 -2.15
C TYR A 98 -11.84 -10.99 -1.85
N TRP A 99 -11.49 -11.00 -0.56
CA TRP A 99 -10.18 -10.60 -0.06
C TRP A 99 -9.54 -11.76 0.70
N PHE A 100 -8.24 -11.92 0.51
CA PHE A 100 -7.38 -12.75 1.35
C PHE A 100 -6.35 -11.83 1.98
N ALA A 101 -6.08 -12.05 3.26
CA ALA A 101 -5.12 -11.26 4.01
C ALA A 101 -4.19 -12.14 4.84
N ILE A 102 -2.93 -11.74 4.92
CA ILE A 102 -1.91 -12.29 5.81
C ILE A 102 -1.75 -11.30 6.97
N PRO A 103 -1.90 -11.73 8.23
CA PRO A 103 -1.62 -10.89 9.38
C PRO A 103 -0.18 -10.35 9.33
N PRO A 104 0.08 -9.09 9.71
CA PRO A 104 1.43 -8.51 9.71
C PRO A 104 2.47 -9.34 10.48
N GLU A 105 2.06 -10.05 11.53
CA GLU A 105 2.94 -10.91 12.32
C GLU A 105 3.42 -12.14 11.52
N ALA A 106 2.62 -12.59 10.55
CA ALA A 106 2.94 -13.70 9.67
C ALA A 106 3.67 -13.26 8.38
N ALA A 107 3.80 -11.95 8.14
CA ALA A 107 4.47 -11.36 6.98
C ALA A 107 5.84 -11.97 6.68
N PRO A 108 6.78 -12.09 7.65
CA PRO A 108 8.13 -12.57 7.34
C PRO A 108 8.12 -14.04 6.88
N ARG A 109 7.14 -14.83 7.35
CA ARG A 109 6.98 -16.23 6.93
C ARG A 109 6.45 -16.31 5.50
N PHE A 110 5.48 -15.48 5.15
CA PHE A 110 4.93 -15.41 3.80
C PHE A 110 5.97 -14.94 2.79
N GLU A 111 6.71 -13.88 3.11
CA GLU A 111 7.79 -13.35 2.26
C GLU A 111 8.89 -14.38 2.02
N ARG A 112 9.30 -15.13 3.05
CA ARG A 112 10.22 -16.26 2.88
C ARG A 112 9.64 -17.31 1.95
N PHE A 113 8.38 -17.70 2.14
CA PHE A 113 7.72 -18.68 1.28
C PHE A 113 7.71 -18.24 -0.20
N MET A 114 7.34 -16.99 -0.46
CA MET A 114 7.33 -16.40 -1.81
C MET A 114 8.73 -16.37 -2.42
N SER A 115 9.74 -15.97 -1.64
CA SER A 115 11.14 -15.90 -2.09
C SER A 115 11.69 -17.26 -2.53
N HIS A 116 11.28 -18.35 -1.86
CA HIS A 116 11.70 -19.71 -2.24
C HIS A 116 11.03 -20.21 -3.53
N HIS A 117 9.79 -19.80 -3.81
CA HIS A 117 9.06 -20.25 -5.01
C HIS A 117 9.33 -19.39 -6.24
N PHE A 118 9.62 -18.11 -6.04
CA PHE A 118 9.81 -17.11 -7.10
C PHE A 118 11.24 -16.55 -7.07
N THR A 119 12.25 -17.42 -7.11
CA THR A 119 13.66 -17.06 -6.90
C THR A 119 14.20 -16.07 -7.93
N VAL A 120 13.72 -16.11 -9.18
CA VAL A 120 14.14 -15.19 -10.26
C VAL A 120 13.34 -13.89 -10.23
N GLN A 121 12.07 -13.98 -9.82
CA GLN A 121 11.17 -12.83 -9.70
C GLN A 121 11.17 -12.24 -8.28
N GLN A 122 12.10 -12.67 -7.42
CA GLN A 122 12.18 -12.24 -6.02
C GLN A 122 12.51 -10.75 -6.00
N ARG A 123 11.45 -9.97 -5.92
CA ARG A 123 11.47 -8.55 -5.63
C ARG A 123 11.25 -8.46 -4.12
N ASN A 124 11.93 -7.56 -3.42
CA ASN A 124 11.71 -7.30 -1.99
C ASN A 124 10.33 -6.65 -1.72
N CYS A 125 9.30 -7.13 -2.42
CA CYS A 125 7.93 -6.65 -2.35
C CYS A 125 7.23 -7.37 -1.21
N LYS A 126 6.72 -6.58 -0.26
CA LYS A 126 5.85 -7.07 0.80
C LYS A 126 4.48 -7.37 0.19
N GLY A 127 3.82 -8.42 0.68
CA GLY A 127 2.49 -8.83 0.20
C GLY A 127 1.60 -9.29 1.35
N TYR A 128 0.58 -8.51 1.70
CA TYR A 128 -0.35 -8.84 2.78
C TYR A 128 -1.74 -9.14 2.30
N HIS A 129 -2.16 -8.66 1.14
CA HIS A 129 -3.50 -8.94 0.65
C HIS A 129 -3.56 -9.18 -0.85
N MET A 130 -4.52 -10.00 -1.26
CA MET A 130 -4.89 -10.25 -2.64
C MET A 130 -6.40 -10.47 -2.72
N GLY A 131 -6.93 -10.60 -3.93
CA GLY A 131 -8.34 -10.94 -4.08
C GLY A 131 -8.85 -10.79 -5.49
N PHE A 132 -10.15 -11.00 -5.65
CA PHE A 132 -10.78 -11.01 -6.96
C PHE A 132 -12.24 -10.55 -6.91
N ASN A 133 -12.75 -10.11 -8.06
CA ASN A 133 -14.14 -9.71 -8.24
C ASN A 133 -14.99 -10.89 -8.76
N LEU A 134 -16.17 -11.10 -8.18
CA LEU A 134 -17.08 -12.18 -8.57
C LEU A 134 -17.93 -11.85 -9.81
N GLY A 135 -17.90 -10.61 -10.29
CA GLY A 135 -18.72 -10.17 -11.40
C GLY A 135 -18.53 -8.69 -11.66
N PHE A 136 -19.44 -8.09 -12.42
CA PHE A 136 -19.44 -6.65 -12.61
C PHE A 136 -19.60 -5.93 -11.27
N ASN A 137 -18.66 -5.06 -10.94
CA ASN A 137 -18.76 -4.21 -9.76
C ASN A 137 -17.99 -2.90 -9.93
N ILE A 138 -18.29 -1.95 -9.04
CA ILE A 138 -17.65 -0.65 -8.98
C ILE A 138 -17.19 -0.44 -7.55
N ALA A 139 -15.90 -0.21 -7.37
CA ALA A 139 -15.31 0.15 -6.09
C ALA A 139 -14.47 1.41 -6.23
N GLU A 140 -14.27 2.12 -5.13
CA GLU A 140 -13.25 3.15 -5.05
C GLU A 140 -12.33 2.89 -3.85
N SER A 141 -11.09 3.36 -3.93
CA SER A 141 -10.14 3.31 -2.83
C SER A 141 -9.13 4.45 -2.87
N THR A 142 -8.52 4.67 -1.72
CA THR A 142 -7.36 5.55 -1.54
C THR A 142 -6.52 5.07 -0.35
N ASN A 143 -5.33 5.62 -0.19
CA ASN A 143 -4.54 5.40 1.01
C ASN A 143 -4.78 6.47 2.07
N PHE A 144 -4.50 6.12 3.32
CA PHE A 144 -4.54 7.05 4.43
C PHE A 144 -3.49 6.70 5.48
N ALA A 145 -3.22 7.64 6.39
CA ALA A 145 -2.20 7.46 7.41
C ALA A 145 -2.71 7.83 8.80
N THR A 146 -2.19 7.15 9.81
CA THR A 146 -2.37 7.52 11.22
C THR A 146 -1.01 7.79 11.84
N ASN A 147 -0.96 8.34 13.05
CA ASN A 147 0.31 8.55 13.75
C ASN A 147 1.14 7.25 13.90
N ARG A 148 0.47 6.09 13.99
CA ARG A 148 1.13 4.78 14.04
C ARG A 148 1.87 4.43 12.75
N TRP A 149 1.34 4.85 11.58
CA TRP A 149 1.95 4.53 10.29
C TRP A 149 3.38 5.09 10.17
N ILE A 150 3.70 6.19 10.84
CA ILE A 150 5.02 6.84 10.74
C ILE A 150 6.16 5.86 11.07
N ASP A 151 5.94 4.95 12.03
CA ASP A 151 6.95 3.95 12.41
C ASP A 151 7.14 2.84 11.35
N TYR A 152 6.13 2.63 10.50
CA TYR A 152 6.20 1.75 9.32
C TYR A 152 6.82 2.51 8.13
N GLY A 153 6.27 3.68 7.78
CA GLY A 153 6.72 4.49 6.65
C GLY A 153 8.20 4.86 6.72
N LYS A 154 8.74 5.18 7.91
CA LYS A 154 10.17 5.50 8.09
C LYS A 154 11.12 4.32 7.83
N ASN A 155 10.60 3.10 7.79
CA ASN A 155 11.32 1.85 7.58
C ASN A 155 10.85 1.10 6.31
N ALA A 156 10.00 1.72 5.49
CA ALA A 156 9.41 1.06 4.33
C ALA A 156 10.50 0.66 3.33
N VAL A 157 10.40 -0.58 2.84
CA VAL A 157 11.33 -1.11 1.83
C VAL A 157 10.72 -0.91 0.46
N LEU A 158 11.32 0.00 -0.33
CA LEU A 158 10.83 0.35 -1.66
C LEU A 158 11.36 -0.59 -2.74
N CYS A 159 10.55 -0.85 -3.79
CA CYS A 159 11.09 -1.51 -4.96
C CYS A 159 12.09 -0.59 -5.66
N LYS A 160 13.29 -1.09 -5.92
CA LYS A 160 14.31 -0.39 -6.73
C LYS A 160 14.28 -0.79 -8.19
N CYS A 161 13.30 -1.63 -8.55
CA CYS A 161 13.17 -2.25 -9.85
C CYS A 161 12.56 -1.33 -10.91
N ARG A 162 11.83 -0.31 -10.47
CA ARG A 162 11.01 0.56 -11.31
C ARG A 162 11.24 2.01 -10.90
N PRO A 163 11.47 2.92 -11.85
CA PRO A 163 11.72 4.33 -11.55
C PRO A 163 10.43 5.08 -11.16
N ASP A 164 9.26 4.53 -11.48
CA ASP A 164 7.93 5.08 -11.21
C ASP A 164 7.31 4.60 -9.88
N MET A 165 8.13 4.10 -8.96
CA MET A 165 7.66 3.71 -7.62
C MET A 165 7.32 4.95 -6.79
N VAL A 166 6.27 4.84 -5.99
CA VAL A 166 5.92 5.90 -5.05
C VAL A 166 6.92 5.94 -3.90
N GLU A 167 7.44 7.13 -3.64
CA GLU A 167 8.24 7.45 -2.46
C GLU A 167 7.63 8.69 -1.79
N ILE A 168 7.42 8.61 -0.48
CA ILE A 168 6.92 9.72 0.34
C ILE A 168 8.09 10.26 1.17
N ASP A 169 8.31 11.56 1.11
CA ASP A 169 9.26 12.22 2.00
C ASP A 169 8.74 12.16 3.44
N MET A 170 9.42 11.36 4.27
CA MET A 170 9.08 11.17 5.68
C MET A 170 9.54 12.34 6.57
N THR A 171 10.35 13.28 6.06
CA THR A 171 10.93 14.38 6.83
C THR A 171 9.89 15.24 7.55
N PRO A 172 8.80 15.71 6.90
CA PRO A 172 7.79 16.53 7.57
C PRO A 172 7.08 15.76 8.69
N PHE A 173 6.79 14.47 8.47
CA PHE A 173 6.15 13.61 9.45
C PHE A 173 7.06 13.37 10.66
N MET A 174 8.33 13.02 10.43
CA MET A 174 9.29 12.79 11.50
C MET A 174 9.52 14.05 12.33
N ARG A 175 9.67 15.21 11.68
CA ARG A 175 9.87 16.48 12.38
C ARG A 175 8.69 16.86 13.26
N LYS A 176 7.46 16.65 12.77
CA LYS A 176 6.24 17.05 13.48
C LYS A 176 5.83 16.04 14.56
N TYR A 177 5.93 14.75 14.27
CA TYR A 177 5.35 13.68 15.10
C TYR A 177 6.38 12.80 15.83
N ARG A 178 7.66 12.87 15.47
CA ARG A 178 8.78 12.16 16.13
C ARG A 178 9.99 13.09 16.32
N PRO A 179 9.83 14.30 16.91
CA PRO A 179 10.92 15.27 17.01
C PRO A 179 12.12 14.72 17.77
N ASP A 180 11.89 13.91 18.82
CA ASP A 180 12.95 13.32 19.64
C ASP A 180 13.80 12.27 18.88
N GLU A 181 13.26 11.70 17.80
CA GLU A 181 13.96 10.74 16.95
C GLU A 181 14.55 11.39 15.68
N PHE A 182 14.14 12.63 15.37
CA PHE A 182 14.36 13.25 14.07
C PHE A 182 15.86 13.36 13.73
N ASP A 183 16.67 13.91 14.62
CA ASP A 183 18.09 14.15 14.34
C ASP A 183 18.85 12.84 14.10
N TYR A 184 18.60 11.84 14.93
CA TYR A 184 19.20 10.51 14.76
C TYR A 184 18.77 9.87 13.44
N TRP A 185 17.45 9.80 13.20
CA TRP A 185 16.89 9.24 11.96
C TRP A 185 17.42 9.95 10.72
N TYR A 186 17.42 11.29 10.71
CA TYR A 186 17.88 12.09 9.59
C TYR A 186 19.37 11.87 9.32
N SER A 187 20.18 11.82 10.38
CA SER A 187 21.61 11.53 10.25
C SER A 187 21.90 10.14 9.67
N TYR A 188 21.09 9.13 10.02
CA TYR A 188 21.28 7.76 9.57
C TYR A 188 20.97 7.58 8.08
N TRP A 189 19.91 8.23 7.60
CA TRP A 189 19.39 8.06 6.24
C TRP A 189 19.95 9.06 5.23
N TYR A 190 20.18 10.32 5.62
CA TYR A 190 20.47 11.41 4.67
C TYR A 190 21.88 11.99 4.79
N LEU A 191 22.54 11.88 5.95
CA LEU A 191 23.90 12.39 6.08
C LEU A 191 24.94 11.38 5.59
N PRO A 192 26.08 11.85 5.04
CA PRO A 192 27.19 10.98 4.69
C PRO A 192 27.62 10.16 5.91
N LYS A 193 27.63 8.83 5.77
CA LYS A 193 28.20 7.96 6.79
C LYS A 193 29.70 8.21 6.84
N LEU A 194 30.17 8.91 7.87
CA LEU A 194 31.59 9.04 8.15
C LEU A 194 32.18 7.63 8.17
N ASN A 195 33.18 7.39 7.31
CA ASN A 195 33.87 6.11 7.21
C ASN A 195 34.22 5.63 8.63
N ALA A 196 33.71 4.46 9.02
CA ALA A 196 33.88 3.86 10.35
C ALA A 196 35.35 3.64 10.78
N ARG A 197 36.31 3.95 9.91
CA ARG A 197 37.76 3.95 10.21
C ARG A 197 38.25 5.17 11.00
N VAL A 198 37.52 6.28 11.05
CA VAL A 198 37.98 7.49 11.78
C VAL A 198 37.47 7.54 13.22
N ALA A 199 36.34 6.90 13.52
CA ALA A 199 35.73 6.91 14.86
C ALA A 199 36.50 6.07 15.92
N GLN A 200 37.46 5.22 15.51
CA GLN A 200 38.32 4.49 16.45
C GLN A 200 39.52 5.29 16.96
N ASN A 201 39.83 6.47 16.39
CA ASN A 201 40.99 7.28 16.78
C ASN A 201 40.69 8.43 17.76
N ILE A 202 39.49 8.51 18.32
CA ILE A 202 39.11 9.56 19.31
C ILE A 202 38.84 8.96 20.71
N LYS A 203 39.14 7.68 20.93
CA LYS A 203 39.14 7.05 22.27
C LYS A 203 40.49 6.44 22.64
N GLY A 204 41.58 7.13 22.31
CA GLY A 204 42.93 6.67 22.59
C GLY A 204 44.00 7.73 22.39
N CYS A 205 43.89 8.85 23.12
CA CYS A 205 44.99 9.66 23.64
C CYS A 205 44.39 10.73 24.55
#